data_AF-A0A9E4C7Q7-F1
#
_entry.id   AF-A0A9E4C7Q7-F1
#
_cell.length_a   1.000
_cell.length_b   1.000
_cell.length_c   1.000
_cell.angle_alpha   90.00
_cell.angle_beta   90.00
_cell.angle_gamma   90.00
#
_symmetry.space_group_name_H-M   'P 1'
#
loop_
_entity.id
_entity.type
_entity.pdbx_description
1 polymer ?
#
loop_
_entity_poly.entity_id
_entity_poly.type
_entity_poly.pdbx_seq_one_letter_code
_entity_poly.pdbx_strand_id
1 'polypeptide(L)' 'MARVKLGVVGCGAIAQVQHLPNLAGLTGEFEVTTVCDLSPGLSEWAAKTFHVPTSVTDFRRL' A
#
# COMPACT_ATOMS: atom_id res chain seq x y z
N MET A 1 9.70 -18.60 -5.51
CA MET A 1 8.57 -18.79 -4.57
C MET A 1 7.43 -17.87 -5.00
N ALA A 2 6.19 -18.11 -4.56
CA ALA A 2 5.08 -17.19 -4.83
C ALA A 2 5.22 -15.93 -3.96
N ARG A 3 4.90 -14.75 -4.52
CA ARG A 3 4.95 -13.46 -3.80
C ARG A 3 3.92 -13.45 -2.66
N VAL A 4 4.27 -12.83 -1.54
CA VAL A 4 3.32 -12.56 -0.46
C VAL A 4 2.48 -11.36 -0.86
N LYS A 5 1.17 -11.57 -0.99
CA LYS A 5 0.21 -10.49 -1.23
C LYS A 5 -0.19 -9.86 0.10
N LEU A 6 -0.17 -8.54 0.17
CA LEU A 6 -0.56 -7.81 1.36
C LEU A 6 -1.31 -6.52 1.01
N GLY A 7 -2.12 -6.06 1.95
CA GLY A 7 -2.57 -4.68 1.95
C GLY A 7 -2.04 -3.92 3.17
N VAL A 8 -1.97 -2.60 3.04
CA VAL A 8 -1.38 -1.71 4.03
C VAL A 8 -2.45 -0.79 4.60
N VAL A 9 -2.67 -0.84 5.91
CA VAL A 9 -3.54 0.12 6.63
C VAL A 9 -2.68 1.24 7.21
N GLY A 10 -2.99 2.47 6.84
CA GLY A 10 -2.23 3.67 7.17
C GLY A 10 -1.26 4.06 6.04
N CYS A 11 -1.50 5.23 5.44
CA CYS A 11 -0.69 5.85 4.40
C CYS A 11 0.05 7.10 4.92
N GLY A 12 0.31 7.16 6.23
CA GLY A 12 1.04 8.25 6.88
C GLY A 12 2.55 8.19 6.66
N ALA A 13 3.30 9.12 7.26
CA ALA A 13 4.72 9.34 6.97
C ALA A 13 5.58 8.07 6.93
N ILE A 14 5.48 7.18 7.94
CA ILE A 14 6.30 5.95 7.98
C ILE A 14 5.93 4.97 6.85
N ALA A 15 4.67 4.89 6.47
CA ALA A 15 4.27 4.10 5.31
C ALA A 15 4.93 4.65 4.03
N GLN A 16 4.98 5.98 3.87
CA GLN A 16 5.50 6.63 2.67
C GLN A 16 7.03 6.62 2.58
N VAL A 17 7.74 6.79 3.70
CA VAL A 17 9.22 6.89 3.70
C VAL A 17 9.93 5.56 3.89
N GLN A 18 9.26 4.58 4.52
CA GLN A 18 9.88 3.30 4.88
C GLN A 18 9.15 2.11 4.25
N HIS A 19 7.87 1.88 4.61
CA HIS A 19 7.22 0.62 4.24
C HIS A 19 6.96 0.48 2.74
N LEU A 20 6.25 1.42 2.13
CA LEU A 20 5.88 1.35 0.72
C LEU A 20 7.10 1.40 -0.21
N PRO A 21 8.15 2.24 0.02
CA PRO A 21 9.38 2.18 -0.76
C PRO A 21 10.10 0.84 -0.63
N ASN A 22 10.22 0.29 0.58
CA ASN A 22 10.91 -0.99 0.78
C ASN A 22 10.15 -2.15 0.12
N LEU A 23 8.82 -2.18 0.26
CA LEU A 23 7.96 -3.18 -0.40
C LEU A 23 8.04 -3.06 -1.93
N ALA A 24 8.05 -1.84 -2.46
CA ALA A 24 8.25 -1.59 -3.89
C ALA A 24 9.66 -1.97 -4.38
N GLY A 25 10.67 -1.95 -3.51
CA GLY A 25 12.02 -2.45 -3.80
C GLY A 25 12.12 -3.98 -3.80
N LEU A 26 11.26 -4.66 -3.04
CA LEU A 26 11.25 -6.12 -2.86
C LEU A 26 10.19 -6.82 -3.71
N THR A 27 9.99 -6.37 -4.96
CA THR A 27 8.93 -6.92 -5.83
C THR A 27 9.02 -8.43 -6.03
N GLY A 28 10.21 -9.03 -5.97
CA GLY A 28 10.38 -10.49 -6.08
C GLY A 28 9.75 -11.29 -4.92
N GLU A 29 9.51 -10.63 -3.79
CA GLU A 29 9.01 -11.24 -2.55
C GLU A 29 7.59 -10.79 -2.21
N PHE A 30 7.24 -9.54 -2.53
CA PHE A 30 6.00 -8.90 -2.09
C PHE A 30 5.21 -8.26 -3.22
N GLU A 31 3.89 -8.23 -3.05
CA GLU A 31 2.94 -7.52 -3.91
C GLU A 31 1.93 -6.78 -3.01
N VAL A 32 1.96 -5.45 -3.03
CA VAL A 32 0.96 -4.63 -2.34
C VAL A 32 -0.26 -4.52 -3.23
N THR A 33 -1.38 -5.12 -2.83
CA THR A 33 -2.61 -5.17 -3.63
C THR A 33 -3.59 -4.05 -3.28
N THR A 34 -3.58 -3.63 -2.01
CA THR A 34 -4.52 -2.65 -1.48
C THR A 34 -3.81 -1.71 -0.50
N VAL A 35 -4.09 -0.42 -0.55
CA VAL A 35 -3.75 0.53 0.52
C VAL A 35 -5.01 1.09 1.14
N CYS A 36 -4.98 1.39 2.43
CA CYS A 36 -6.10 1.93 3.17
C CYS A 36 -5.67 3.12 4.01
N ASP A 37 -6.44 4.20 4.00
CA ASP A 37 -6.28 5.32 4.93
C ASP A 37 -7.64 5.99 5.16
N LEU A 38 -7.86 6.57 6.34
CA LEU A 38 -9.08 7.34 6.61
C LEU A 38 -9.16 8.59 5.71
N SER A 39 -8.01 9.11 5.28
CA SER A 39 -7.90 10.18 4.28
C SER A 39 -7.92 9.59 2.87
N PRO A 40 -8.97 9.81 2.06
CA PRO A 40 -9.03 9.34 0.68
C PRO A 40 -7.84 9.85 -0.15
N GLY A 41 -7.47 11.12 0.05
CA GLY A 41 -6.35 11.73 -0.66
C GLY A 41 -5.01 11.06 -0.36
N LEU A 42 -4.78 10.59 0.88
CA LEU A 42 -3.55 9.86 1.21
C LEU A 42 -3.54 8.46 0.61
N SER A 43 -4.65 7.71 0.72
CA SER A 43 -4.72 6.36 0.15
C SER A 43 -4.64 6.38 -1.38
N GLU A 44 -5.27 7.35 -2.04
CA GLU A 44 -5.21 7.54 -3.49
C GLU A 44 -3.81 7.95 -3.95
N TRP A 45 -3.17 8.90 -3.24
CA TRP A 45 -1.80 9.30 -3.52
C TRP A 45 -0.82 8.12 -3.35
N ALA A 46 -0.95 7.34 -2.29
CA ALA A 46 -0.11 6.17 -2.04
C ALA A 46 -0.32 5.13 -3.13
N ALA A 47 -1.58 4.84 -3.50
CA ALA A 47 -1.87 3.89 -4.56
C ALA A 47 -1.27 4.31 -5.90
N LYS A 48 -1.41 5.59 -6.26
CA LYS A 48 -0.82 6.14 -7.48
C LYS A 48 0.71 6.09 -7.47
N THR A 49 1.34 6.49 -6.36
CA THR A 49 2.79 6.63 -6.25
C THR A 49 3.50 5.28 -6.27
N PHE A 50 2.91 4.27 -5.62
CA PHE A 50 3.48 2.93 -5.49
C PHE A 50 2.83 1.89 -6.42
N HIS A 51 2.00 2.34 -7.37
CA HIS A 51 1.31 1.50 -8.36
C HIS A 51 0.47 0.38 -7.73
N VAL A 52 -0.18 0.67 -6.60
CA VAL A 52 -1.08 -0.27 -5.91
C VAL A 52 -2.43 -0.27 -6.63
N PRO A 53 -2.99 -1.44 -6.99
CA PRO A 53 -4.23 -1.52 -7.77
C PRO A 53 -5.46 -0.92 -7.11
N THR A 54 -5.54 -0.91 -5.79
CA THR A 54 -6.75 -0.52 -5.06
C THR A 54 -6.42 0.37 -3.86
N SER A 55 -7.23 1.41 -3.66
CA SER A 55 -7.24 2.20 -2.43
C SER A 55 -8.64 2.18 -1.82
N VAL A 56 -8.70 2.04 -0.50
CA VAL A 56 -9.95 2.04 0.27
C VAL A 56 -9.84 2.95 1.49
N THR A 57 -10.98 3.33 2.05
CA THR A 57 -11.03 4.17 3.27
C THR A 57 -11.60 3.42 4.48
N ASP A 58 -11.93 2.15 4.30
CA ASP A 58 -12.39 1.23 5.34
C ASP A 58 -11.54 -0.04 5.28
N PHE A 59 -10.83 -0.35 6.37
CA PHE A 59 -9.96 -1.52 6.45
C PHE A 59 -10.71 -2.85 6.28
N ARG A 60 -12.04 -2.86 6.48
CA ARG A 60 -12.88 -4.05 6.27
C ARG A 60 -13.05 -4.39 4.79
N ARG A 61 -12.61 -3.49 3.89
CA ARG A 61 -12.65 -3.65 2.42
C ARG A 61 -11.28 -3.98 1.83
N LEU A 62 -10.32 -4.34 2.66
CA LEU A 62 -8.91 -4.51 2.30
C LEU A 62 -8.60 -5.88 1.71
#